data_AF-A0A3P7PHQ2-F1
#
_entry.id   AF-A0A3P7PHQ2-F1
#
_cell.length_a   1.000
_cell.length_b   1.000
_cell.length_c   1.000
_cell.angle_alpha   90.00
_cell.angle_beta   90.00
_cell.angle_gamma   90.00
#
_symmetry.space_group_name_H-M   'P 1'
#
loop_
_entity.id
_entity.type
_entity.pdbx_description
1 polymer ?
#
loop_
_entity_poly.entity_id
_entity_poly.type
_entity_poly.pdbx_seq_one_letter_code
_entity_poly.pdbx_strand_id
1 'polypeptide(L)'
;MDHILEHYLSRTEVVRFIASAYKNQDKETWQGSSAFSNEQIEANLKVMTESGFSEARQYLSGGQHLTNFTAQSSRALATFVQACSRFGCPALLDSFAACLAGMLEEELGVYRQALSDFKLEKQAPIIRENLEFFMNTVIVKLVAKLNVQDQSTVKAAARGFKKLLKSSA
;
A
#
# COMPACT_ATOMS: atom_id res chain seq x y z
N MET A 1 -32.68 15.61 -0.34
CA MET A 1 -31.54 16.07 -1.16
C MET A 1 -30.21 15.83 -0.42
N ASP A 2 -30.25 14.99 0.63
CA ASP A 2 -29.20 14.91 1.65
C ASP A 2 -28.24 13.73 1.46
N HIS A 3 -28.62 12.72 0.66
CA HIS A 3 -27.74 11.58 0.36
C HIS A 3 -26.60 11.86 -0.63
N ILE A 4 -26.64 12.99 -1.35
CA ILE A 4 -25.58 13.37 -2.29
C ILE A 4 -24.42 14.07 -1.54
N LEU A 5 -24.71 14.79 -0.45
CA LEU A 5 -23.72 15.54 0.33
C LEU A 5 -22.84 14.63 1.20
N GLU A 6 -23.38 13.58 1.82
CA GLU A 6 -22.57 12.54 2.50
C GLU A 6 -21.64 11.80 1.52
N HIS A 7 -22.11 11.60 0.28
CA HIS A 7 -21.32 10.94 -0.75
C HIS A 7 -20.16 11.80 -1.26
N TYR A 8 -20.30 13.13 -1.23
CA TYR A 8 -19.24 14.10 -1.56
C TYR A 8 -18.25 14.32 -0.41
N LEU A 9 -18.70 14.26 0.85
CA LEU A 9 -17.82 14.33 2.02
C LEU A 9 -16.83 13.16 2.04
N SER A 10 -17.25 11.93 1.68
CA SER A 10 -16.32 10.79 1.59
C SER A 10 -15.26 10.91 0.48
N ARG A 11 -15.55 11.60 -0.63
CA ARG A 11 -14.57 11.82 -1.71
C ARG A 11 -13.44 12.77 -1.28
N THR A 12 -13.77 13.77 -0.46
CA THR A 12 -12.78 14.73 0.04
C THR A 12 -11.91 14.09 1.13
N GLU A 13 -12.47 13.21 1.93
CA GLU A 13 -11.74 12.45 2.94
C GLU A 13 -10.80 11.43 2.33
N VAL A 14 -11.21 10.66 1.31
CA VAL A 14 -10.33 9.71 0.63
C VAL A 14 -9.13 10.42 -0.01
N VAL A 15 -9.36 11.55 -0.70
CA VAL A 15 -8.27 12.34 -1.32
C VAL A 15 -7.37 12.98 -0.26
N ARG A 16 -7.92 13.57 0.81
CA ARG A 16 -7.12 14.10 1.93
C ARG A 16 -6.35 12.99 2.65
N PHE A 17 -6.94 11.81 2.77
CA PHE A 17 -6.35 10.66 3.45
C PHE A 17 -5.18 10.10 2.66
N ILE A 18 -5.38 9.89 1.36
CA ILE A 18 -4.31 9.49 0.42
C ILE A 18 -3.19 10.55 0.44
N ALA A 19 -3.53 11.84 0.34
CA ALA A 19 -2.55 12.92 0.43
C ALA A 19 -1.83 12.97 1.79
N SER A 20 -2.51 12.64 2.90
CA SER A 20 -1.91 12.58 4.23
C SER A 20 -0.96 11.39 4.40
N ALA A 21 -1.25 10.25 3.77
CA ALA A 21 -0.35 9.10 3.74
C ALA A 21 0.95 9.46 2.99
N TYR A 22 0.84 10.11 1.84
CA TYR A 22 2.00 10.57 1.06
C TYR A 22 2.77 11.71 1.75
N LYS A 23 2.10 12.62 2.48
CA LYS A 23 2.77 13.73 3.20
C LYS A 23 3.68 13.28 4.35
N ASN A 24 3.46 12.09 4.90
CA ASN A 24 4.29 11.54 5.97
C ASN A 24 5.46 10.68 5.46
N GLN A 25 5.56 10.45 4.14
CA GLN A 25 6.64 9.69 3.53
C GLN A 25 8.02 10.29 3.84
N ASP A 26 8.14 11.62 3.86
CA ASP A 26 9.40 12.32 4.18
C ASP A 26 9.89 12.11 5.63
N LYS A 27 9.04 11.53 6.48
CA LYS A 27 9.35 11.19 7.87
C LYS A 27 9.57 9.69 8.08
N GLU A 28 9.52 8.89 7.02
CA GLU A 28 9.73 7.45 7.10
C GLU A 28 11.19 7.15 7.46
N THR A 29 11.39 6.38 8.53
CA THR A 29 12.72 5.98 9.00
C THR A 29 13.12 4.60 8.48
N TRP A 30 12.20 3.89 7.82
CA TRP A 30 12.37 2.50 7.34
C TRP A 30 12.82 1.55 8.44
N GLN A 31 12.49 1.90 9.69
CA GLN A 31 12.79 1.08 10.83
C GLN A 31 11.72 0.01 10.98
N GLY A 32 12.18 -1.17 11.39
CA GLY A 32 11.27 -2.23 11.80
C GLY A 32 10.69 -1.94 13.17
N SER A 33 9.71 -2.73 13.56
CA SER A 33 9.03 -2.60 14.83
C SER A 33 9.86 -2.86 16.10
N SER A 34 11.12 -3.28 15.97
CA SER A 34 12.09 -3.16 17.07
C SER A 34 12.35 -1.71 17.47
N ALA A 35 12.00 -0.74 16.61
CA ALA A 35 12.00 0.68 16.90
C ALA A 35 10.60 1.25 17.23
N PHE A 36 9.54 0.42 17.16
CA PHE A 36 8.18 0.84 17.46
C PHE A 36 7.78 0.39 18.87
N SER A 37 6.92 1.18 19.53
CA SER A 37 6.28 0.70 20.76
C SER A 37 5.30 -0.43 20.44
N ASN A 38 5.03 -1.30 21.41
CA ASN A 38 3.99 -2.34 21.27
C ASN A 38 2.63 -1.74 20.87
N GLU A 39 2.34 -0.52 21.32
CA GLU A 39 1.12 0.21 20.97
C GLU A 39 1.08 0.61 19.49
N GLN A 40 2.21 1.05 18.91
CA GLN A 40 2.32 1.35 17.48
C GLN A 40 2.19 0.09 16.62
N ILE A 41 2.75 -1.03 17.08
CA ILE A 41 2.63 -2.34 16.41
C ILE A 41 1.17 -2.77 16.36
N GLU A 42 0.48 -2.75 17.51
CA GLU A 42 -0.93 -3.13 17.59
C GLU A 42 -1.83 -2.18 16.80
N ALA A 43 -1.54 -0.88 16.79
CA ALA A 43 -2.27 0.09 15.97
C ALA A 43 -2.11 -0.22 14.46
N ASN A 44 -0.90 -0.50 14.00
CA ASN A 44 -0.64 -0.88 12.60
C ASN A 44 -1.29 -2.23 12.25
N LEU A 45 -1.23 -3.22 13.15
CA LEU A 45 -1.88 -4.52 13.00
C LEU A 45 -3.40 -4.39 12.86
N LYS A 46 -4.02 -3.62 13.74
CA LYS A 46 -5.45 -3.36 13.71
C LYS A 46 -5.84 -2.75 12.38
N VAL A 47 -5.13 -1.72 11.94
CA VAL A 47 -5.33 -1.05 10.65
C VAL A 47 -5.20 -2.01 9.47
N MET A 48 -4.17 -2.86 9.45
CA MET A 48 -3.93 -3.83 8.39
C MET A 48 -5.03 -4.89 8.34
N THR A 49 -5.44 -5.38 9.52
CA THR A 49 -6.52 -6.37 9.66
C THR A 49 -7.85 -5.79 9.20
N GLU A 50 -8.20 -4.57 9.64
CA GLU A 50 -9.41 -3.85 9.21
C GLU A 50 -9.41 -3.57 7.70
N SER A 51 -8.23 -3.44 7.10
CA SER A 51 -8.05 -3.23 5.65
C SER A 51 -8.09 -4.52 4.82
N GLY A 52 -8.20 -5.70 5.46
CA GLY A 52 -8.29 -7.01 4.80
C GLY A 52 -6.96 -7.76 4.66
N PHE A 53 -5.91 -7.34 5.37
CA PHE A 53 -4.58 -7.95 5.37
C PHE A 53 -4.28 -8.64 6.71
N SER A 54 -5.08 -9.65 7.07
CA SER A 54 -4.87 -10.42 8.32
C SER A 54 -3.53 -11.16 8.34
N GLU A 55 -2.97 -11.48 7.17
CA GLU A 55 -1.65 -12.08 7.00
C GLU A 55 -0.53 -11.15 7.48
N ALA A 56 -0.78 -9.84 7.57
CA ALA A 56 0.16 -8.91 8.18
C ALA A 56 0.61 -9.40 9.57
N ARG A 57 -0.26 -10.09 10.33
CA ARG A 57 0.10 -10.66 11.63
C ARG A 57 1.17 -11.75 11.54
N GLN A 58 1.17 -12.58 10.49
CA GLN A 58 2.18 -13.61 10.28
C GLN A 58 3.51 -12.98 9.86
N TYR A 59 3.47 -11.96 9.00
CA TYR A 59 4.63 -11.18 8.59
C TYR A 59 5.20 -10.31 9.72
N LEU A 60 4.41 -10.04 10.77
CA LEU A 60 4.80 -9.30 11.97
C LEU A 60 5.21 -10.22 13.14
N SER A 61 4.80 -11.48 13.13
CA SER A 61 5.18 -12.47 14.16
C SER A 61 6.53 -13.10 13.82
N GLY A 62 7.48 -13.07 14.76
CA GLY A 62 8.80 -13.68 14.59
C GLY A 62 9.97 -12.71 14.39
N GLY A 63 9.75 -11.39 14.57
CA GLY A 63 10.84 -10.42 14.71
C GLY A 63 11.22 -9.61 13.47
N GLN A 64 10.43 -9.67 12.40
CA GLN A 64 10.54 -8.77 11.26
C GLN A 64 9.21 -8.10 10.96
N HIS A 65 9.27 -6.89 10.40
CA HIS A 65 8.27 -5.90 10.68
C HIS A 65 7.85 -5.08 9.46
N LEU A 66 6.54 -4.83 9.33
CA LEU A 66 6.02 -3.83 8.43
C LEU A 66 6.52 -2.46 8.87
N THR A 67 7.08 -1.69 7.94
CA THR A 67 7.38 -0.27 8.15
C THR A 67 6.09 0.53 8.25
N ASN A 68 6.16 1.73 8.83
CA ASN A 68 5.01 2.61 8.89
C ASN A 68 4.49 2.95 7.50
N PHE A 69 5.40 3.24 6.57
CA PHE A 69 5.10 3.46 5.16
C PHE A 69 4.31 2.30 4.57
N THR A 70 4.80 1.06 4.67
CA THR A 70 4.12 -0.11 4.09
C THR A 70 2.73 -0.32 4.68
N ALA A 71 2.56 -0.15 6.00
CA ALA A 71 1.25 -0.26 6.64
C ALA A 71 0.28 0.85 6.18
N GLN A 72 0.73 2.11 6.15
CA GLN A 72 -0.10 3.24 5.74
C GLN A 72 -0.46 3.19 4.26
N SER A 73 0.50 2.86 3.40
CA SER A 73 0.33 2.68 1.95
C SER A 73 -0.69 1.57 1.65
N SER A 74 -0.53 0.41 2.27
CA SER A 74 -1.46 -0.72 2.11
C SER A 74 -2.89 -0.34 2.50
N ARG A 75 -3.05 0.38 3.62
CA ARG A 75 -4.35 0.89 4.08
C ARG A 75 -4.95 1.90 3.12
N ALA A 76 -4.16 2.86 2.62
CA ALA A 76 -4.62 3.88 1.68
C ALA A 76 -5.14 3.24 0.38
N LEU A 77 -4.38 2.31 -0.19
CA LEU A 77 -4.79 1.55 -1.37
C LEU A 77 -6.04 0.69 -1.11
N ALA A 78 -6.12 0.02 0.03
CA ALA A 78 -7.32 -0.76 0.40
C ALA A 78 -8.56 0.13 0.52
N THR A 79 -8.41 1.32 1.08
CA THR A 79 -9.48 2.32 1.19
C THR A 79 -9.93 2.77 -0.20
N PHE A 80 -8.99 3.08 -1.08
CA PHE A 80 -9.27 3.43 -2.48
C PHE A 80 -10.03 2.30 -3.20
N VAL A 81 -9.53 1.07 -3.13
CA VAL A 81 -10.18 -0.09 -3.77
C VAL A 81 -11.57 -0.33 -3.18
N GLN A 82 -11.74 -0.23 -1.87
CA GLN A 82 -13.06 -0.35 -1.23
C GLN A 82 -14.04 0.72 -1.72
N ALA A 83 -13.59 1.96 -1.87
CA ALA A 83 -14.41 3.03 -2.43
C ALA A 83 -14.79 2.72 -3.89
N CYS A 84 -13.84 2.25 -4.70
CA CYS A 84 -14.08 1.86 -6.10
C CYS A 84 -15.09 0.70 -6.20
N SER A 85 -14.94 -0.34 -5.39
CA SER A 85 -15.88 -1.47 -5.35
C SER A 85 -17.31 -1.03 -4.98
N ARG A 86 -17.47 -0.01 -4.13
CA ARG A 86 -18.79 0.53 -3.76
C ARG A 86 -19.49 1.29 -4.89
N PHE A 87 -18.74 1.86 -5.84
CA PHE A 87 -19.36 2.50 -7.00
C PHE A 87 -20.08 1.49 -7.90
N GLY A 88 -19.63 0.23 -7.94
CA GLY A 88 -20.31 -0.86 -8.66
C GLY A 88 -20.53 -0.57 -10.15
N CYS A 89 -19.74 0.30 -10.77
CA CYS A 89 -19.93 0.79 -12.13
C CYS A 89 -18.87 0.18 -13.07
N PRO A 90 -19.23 -0.79 -13.92
CA PRO A 90 -18.27 -1.44 -14.83
C PRO A 90 -17.60 -0.47 -15.80
N ALA A 91 -18.30 0.59 -16.22
CA ALA A 91 -17.75 1.60 -17.14
C ALA A 91 -16.57 2.39 -16.54
N LEU A 92 -16.44 2.41 -15.22
CA LEU A 92 -15.32 3.07 -14.52
C LEU A 92 -14.16 2.12 -14.23
N LEU A 93 -14.28 0.82 -14.54
CA LEU A 93 -13.29 -0.19 -14.17
C LEU A 93 -11.90 0.13 -14.74
N ASP A 94 -11.82 0.53 -16.01
CA ASP A 94 -10.56 0.92 -16.64
C ASP A 94 -9.95 2.16 -15.99
N SER A 95 -10.79 3.13 -15.59
CA SER A 95 -10.34 4.33 -14.87
C SER A 95 -9.82 3.99 -13.48
N PHE A 96 -10.50 3.10 -12.76
CA PHE A 96 -10.06 2.63 -11.44
C PHE A 96 -8.76 1.81 -11.55
N ALA A 97 -8.65 0.96 -12.57
CA ALA A 97 -7.43 0.20 -12.85
C ALA A 97 -6.24 1.12 -13.16
N ALA A 98 -6.44 2.14 -14.00
CA ALA A 98 -5.41 3.14 -14.32
C ALA A 98 -4.98 3.93 -13.07
N CYS A 99 -5.94 4.35 -12.24
CA CYS A 99 -5.64 5.07 -11.01
C CYS A 99 -4.89 4.19 -10.00
N LEU A 100 -5.33 2.93 -9.79
CA LEU A 100 -4.62 1.96 -8.96
C LEU A 100 -3.19 1.73 -9.46
N ALA A 101 -3.01 1.56 -10.77
CA ALA A 101 -1.69 1.39 -11.37
C ALA A 101 -0.80 2.62 -11.13
N GLY A 102 -1.34 3.83 -11.26
CA GLY A 102 -0.62 5.06 -10.96
C GLY A 102 -0.17 5.12 -9.50
N MET A 103 -1.07 4.83 -8.55
CA MET A 103 -0.70 4.76 -7.13
C MET A 103 0.40 3.72 -6.89
N LEU A 104 0.28 2.52 -7.47
CA LEU A 104 1.30 1.48 -7.35
C LEU A 104 2.67 1.89 -7.91
N GLU A 105 2.72 2.64 -9.01
CA GLU A 105 3.98 3.17 -9.55
C GLU A 105 4.63 4.20 -8.62
N GLU A 106 3.84 5.05 -7.96
CA GLU A 106 4.33 5.97 -6.94
C GLU A 106 4.94 5.18 -5.76
N GLU A 107 4.21 4.20 -5.21
CA GLU A 107 4.72 3.32 -4.15
C GLU A 107 6.03 2.61 -4.56
N LEU A 108 6.10 2.12 -5.80
CA LEU A 108 7.31 1.52 -6.35
C LEU A 108 8.47 2.52 -6.41
N GLY A 109 8.20 3.77 -6.77
CA GLY A 109 9.15 4.87 -6.74
C GLY A 109 9.75 5.07 -5.35
N VAL A 110 8.91 5.01 -4.31
CA VAL A 110 9.36 5.12 -2.91
C VAL A 110 10.29 3.99 -2.51
N TYR A 111 9.92 2.73 -2.79
CA TYR A 111 10.80 1.58 -2.52
C TYR A 111 12.11 1.65 -3.30
N ARG A 112 12.06 2.07 -4.58
CA ARG A 112 13.25 2.22 -5.42
C ARG A 112 14.20 3.26 -4.86
N GLN A 113 13.66 4.42 -4.44
CA GLN A 113 14.43 5.48 -3.82
C GLN A 113 15.07 5.00 -2.51
N ALA A 114 14.29 4.33 -1.65
CA ALA A 114 14.79 3.83 -0.37
C ALA A 114 15.91 2.80 -0.54
N LEU A 115 15.77 1.86 -1.49
CA LEU A 115 16.81 0.87 -1.80
C LEU A 115 18.06 1.47 -2.46
N SER A 116 17.95 2.66 -3.04
CA SER A 116 19.08 3.37 -3.68
C SER A 116 19.77 4.37 -2.74
N ASP A 117 19.19 4.64 -1.56
CA ASP A 117 19.74 5.58 -0.59
C ASP A 117 20.79 4.91 0.29
N PHE A 118 22.04 5.37 0.18
CA PHE A 118 23.17 4.88 0.98
C PHE A 118 22.94 5.02 2.49
N LYS A 119 22.13 6.00 2.94
CA LYS A 119 21.82 6.18 4.35
C LYS A 119 20.93 5.07 4.91
N LEU A 120 20.22 4.36 4.03
CA LEU A 120 19.30 3.29 4.35
C LEU A 120 19.88 1.90 4.07
N GLU A 121 21.18 1.79 3.78
CA GLU A 121 21.83 0.51 3.46
C GLU A 121 21.60 -0.55 4.55
N LYS A 122 21.64 -0.15 5.83
CA LYS A 122 21.36 -1.03 6.98
C LYS A 122 19.90 -1.48 7.06
N GLN A 123 18.99 -0.71 6.47
CA GLN A 123 17.55 -0.99 6.39
C GLN A 123 17.19 -1.75 5.11
N ALA A 124 18.11 -1.94 4.17
CA ALA A 124 17.84 -2.61 2.91
C ALA A 124 17.19 -4.01 3.07
N PRO A 125 17.53 -4.85 4.08
CA PRO A 125 16.83 -6.12 4.31
C PRO A 125 15.34 -5.93 4.62
N ILE A 126 15.01 -5.04 5.57
CA ILE A 126 13.62 -4.80 5.95
C ILE A 126 12.81 -4.11 4.85
N ILE A 127 13.44 -3.22 4.09
CA ILE A 127 12.82 -2.60 2.90
C ILE A 127 12.44 -3.69 1.89
N ARG A 128 13.31 -4.68 1.65
CA ARG A 128 13.03 -5.81 0.75
C ARG A 128 11.89 -6.69 1.27
N GLU A 129 11.88 -7.05 2.55
CA GLU A 129 10.80 -7.84 3.15
C GLU A 129 9.44 -7.14 3.03
N ASN A 130 9.42 -5.82 3.25
CA ASN A 130 8.22 -5.00 3.07
C ASN A 130 7.78 -4.95 1.60
N LEU A 131 8.72 -4.84 0.66
CA LEU A 131 8.46 -4.90 -0.76
C LEU A 131 7.90 -6.28 -1.20
N GLU A 132 8.41 -7.37 -0.62
CA GLU A 132 7.89 -8.73 -0.84
C GLU A 132 6.47 -8.89 -0.30
N PHE A 133 6.21 -8.43 0.92
CA PHE A 133 4.86 -8.41 1.48
C PHE A 133 3.91 -7.62 0.58
N PHE A 134 4.33 -6.44 0.14
CA PHE A 134 3.53 -5.57 -0.71
C PHE A 134 3.19 -6.24 -2.05
N MET A 135 4.18 -6.83 -2.70
CA MET A 135 3.99 -7.52 -3.98
C MET A 135 3.13 -8.77 -3.84
N ASN A 136 3.43 -9.64 -2.87
CA ASN A 136 2.83 -10.98 -2.78
C ASN A 136 1.50 -11.00 -2.03
N THR A 137 1.22 -9.96 -1.22
CA THR A 137 -0.01 -9.89 -0.42
C THR A 137 -0.87 -8.70 -0.85
N VAL A 138 -0.33 -7.49 -0.74
CA VAL A 138 -1.12 -6.26 -0.89
C VAL A 138 -1.65 -6.12 -2.31
N ILE A 139 -0.77 -6.13 -3.31
CA ILE A 139 -1.15 -6.00 -4.71
C ILE A 139 -2.13 -7.11 -5.11
N VAL A 140 -1.81 -8.36 -4.80
CA VAL A 140 -2.64 -9.54 -5.15
C VAL A 140 -4.08 -9.39 -4.66
N LYS A 141 -4.27 -9.00 -3.38
CA LYS A 141 -5.61 -8.83 -2.82
C LYS A 141 -6.36 -7.65 -3.42
N LEU A 142 -5.68 -6.52 -3.65
CA LEU A 142 -6.30 -5.31 -4.19
C LEU A 142 -6.80 -5.52 -5.62
N VAL A 143 -5.97 -6.12 -6.47
CA VAL A 143 -6.33 -6.36 -7.87
C VAL A 143 -7.46 -7.39 -8.00
N ALA A 144 -7.46 -8.42 -7.15
CA ALA A 144 -8.56 -9.40 -7.10
C ALA A 144 -9.87 -8.76 -6.63
N LYS A 145 -9.82 -7.91 -5.59
CA LYS A 145 -10.99 -7.23 -5.04
C LYS A 145 -11.65 -6.27 -6.04
N LEU A 146 -10.84 -5.63 -6.89
CA LEU A 146 -11.34 -4.75 -7.95
C LEU A 146 -11.62 -5.52 -9.27
N ASN A 147 -11.21 -6.78 -9.38
CA ASN A 147 -11.24 -7.60 -10.59
C ASN A 147 -10.48 -6.97 -11.78
N VAL A 148 -9.25 -6.53 -11.53
CA VAL A 148 -8.38 -5.84 -12.51
C VAL A 148 -7.03 -6.51 -12.71
N GLN A 149 -6.86 -7.74 -12.22
CA GLN A 149 -5.60 -8.51 -12.33
C GLN A 149 -5.14 -8.68 -13.78
N ASP A 150 -6.06 -8.66 -14.73
CA ASP A 150 -5.76 -8.85 -16.14
C ASP A 150 -5.48 -7.56 -16.93
N GLN A 151 -5.73 -6.41 -16.32
CA GLN A 151 -5.50 -5.09 -16.92
C GLN A 151 -4.01 -4.87 -17.17
N SER A 152 -3.67 -4.40 -18.37
CA SER A 152 -2.28 -4.26 -18.82
C SER A 152 -1.48 -3.28 -17.97
N THR A 153 -2.09 -2.17 -17.55
CA THR A 153 -1.50 -1.14 -16.68
C THR A 153 -1.15 -1.68 -15.31
N VAL A 154 -2.08 -2.43 -14.69
CA VAL A 154 -1.89 -3.08 -13.39
C VAL A 154 -0.80 -4.15 -13.47
N LYS A 155 -0.80 -4.97 -14.54
CA LYS A 155 0.27 -5.95 -14.80
C LYS A 155 1.63 -5.30 -14.96
N ALA A 156 1.70 -4.15 -15.64
CA ALA A 156 2.95 -3.40 -15.80
C ALA A 156 3.49 -2.91 -14.46
N ALA A 157 2.63 -2.30 -13.63
CA ALA A 157 3.01 -1.86 -12.29
C ALA A 157 3.50 -3.02 -11.42
N ALA A 158 2.73 -4.13 -11.33
CA ALA A 158 3.12 -5.31 -10.56
C ALA A 158 4.45 -5.93 -11.05
N ARG A 159 4.76 -5.89 -12.36
CA ARG A 159 6.06 -6.32 -12.90
C ARG A 159 7.19 -5.39 -12.45
N GLY A 160 6.93 -4.10 -12.24
CA GLY A 160 7.89 -3.15 -11.69
C GLY A 160 8.38 -3.57 -10.30
N PHE A 161 7.47 -3.94 -9.40
CA PHE A 161 7.80 -4.51 -8.08
C PHE A 161 8.64 -5.78 -8.20
N LYS A 162 8.23 -6.71 -9.06
CA LYS A 162 8.95 -7.96 -9.32
C LYS A 162 10.37 -7.70 -9.84
N LYS A 163 10.54 -6.70 -10.71
CA LYS A 163 11.85 -6.34 -11.26
C LYS A 163 12.75 -5.75 -10.18
N LEU A 164 12.22 -4.87 -9.33
CA LEU A 164 12.97 -4.24 -8.24
C LEU A 164 13.49 -5.26 -7.22
N LEU A 165 12.66 -6.27 -6.89
CA LEU A 165 13.08 -7.39 -6.04
C LEU A 165 14.24 -8.19 -6.66
N LYS A 166 14.23 -8.38 -7.98
CA LYS A 166 15.25 -9.16 -8.70
C LYS A 166 16.54 -8.40 -9.00
N SER A 167 16.47 -7.08 -9.19
CA SER A 167 17.63 -6.26 -9.60
C SER A 167 18.64 -6.01 -8.48
N SER A 168 18.33 -6.46 -7.27
CA SER A 168 19.03 -6.09 -6.04
C SER A 168 19.51 -7.33 -5.28
N ALA A 169 19.57 -8.48 -5.96
CA ALA A 169 20.05 -9.79 -5.49
C ALA A 169 21.44 -10.09 -6.08
#